data_AF-A0A8S4E1E9-F1
#
_entry.id   AF-A0A8S4E1E9-F1
#
_cell.length_a   1.000
_cell.length_b   1.000
_cell.length_c   1.000
_cell.angle_alpha   90.00
_cell.angle_beta   90.00
_cell.angle_gamma   90.00
#
_symmetry.space_group_name_H-M   'P 1'
#
loop_
_entity.id
_entity.type
_entity.pdbx_description
1 polymer ?
#
loop_
_entity_poly.entity_id
_entity_poly.type
_entity_poly.pdbx_seq_one_letter_code
_entity_poly.pdbx_strand_id
1 'polypeptide(L)'
;MFSTKSQLQRRTPDNGTDREQFLSLLVDEYLNSTSYDAKSQVLANLANFAYDPINYGYIRDVGVLDVFLHVINTENDEKLLHFACSGICNLSCDPLNVKYIQENCGWKPIIQLLNRNNTDIVANIITTLIYAYEKPEGKILDAESLLKIKDFEKSEDKKVANLAAIFLQDVSGLN
;
A
#
# COMPACT_ATOMS: atom_id res chain seq x y z
N MET A 1 -5.66 -7.03 -14.57
CA MET A 1 -5.44 -8.34 -15.22
C MET A 1 -4.14 -8.90 -14.67
N PHE A 2 -4.18 -10.04 -13.99
CA PHE A 2 -2.98 -10.66 -13.40
C PHE A 2 -2.16 -11.41 -14.45
N SER A 3 -0.84 -11.41 -14.28
CA SER A 3 0.09 -12.05 -15.21
C SER A 3 0.35 -13.50 -14.80
N THR A 4 0.59 -14.33 -15.80
CA THR A 4 1.06 -15.72 -15.63
C THR A 4 2.57 -15.79 -15.85
N LYS A 5 3.23 -16.81 -15.29
CA LYS A 5 4.67 -17.07 -15.51
C LYS A 5 5.03 -17.13 -17.00
N SER A 6 4.20 -17.79 -17.81
CA SER A 6 4.41 -17.88 -19.26
C SER A 6 4.28 -16.54 -19.98
N GLN A 7 3.38 -15.64 -19.54
CA GLN A 7 3.29 -14.29 -20.10
C GLN A 7 4.51 -13.44 -19.72
N LEU A 8 5.00 -13.57 -18.50
CA LEU A 8 6.22 -12.87 -18.07
C LEU A 8 7.44 -13.36 -18.87
N GLN A 9 7.63 -14.67 -18.98
CA GLN A 9 8.73 -15.26 -19.78
C GLN A 9 8.71 -14.81 -21.24
N ARG A 10 7.54 -14.70 -21.88
CA ARG A 10 7.44 -14.18 -23.26
C ARG A 10 7.79 -12.71 -23.38
N ARG A 11 7.63 -11.93 -22.31
CA ARG A 11 7.87 -10.48 -22.28
C ARG A 11 9.29 -10.14 -21.82
N THR A 12 9.95 -11.03 -21.08
CA THR A 12 11.34 -10.91 -20.69
C THR A 12 12.22 -11.32 -21.88
N PRO A 13 13.04 -10.43 -22.44
CA PRO A 13 14.01 -10.80 -23.48
C PRO A 13 15.00 -11.84 -22.95
N ASP A 14 15.65 -12.61 -23.83
CA ASP A 14 16.67 -13.60 -23.43
C ASP A 14 17.84 -12.99 -22.64
N ASN A 15 18.10 -11.70 -22.80
CA ASN A 15 19.08 -10.90 -22.04
C ASN A 15 18.42 -9.90 -21.06
N GLY A 16 17.13 -10.06 -20.77
CA GLY A 16 16.40 -9.19 -19.85
C GLY A 16 16.83 -9.36 -18.40
N THR A 17 16.77 -8.28 -17.63
CA THR A 17 16.95 -8.34 -16.17
C THR A 17 15.89 -9.26 -15.56
N ASP A 18 16.31 -10.19 -14.71
CA ASP A 18 15.36 -11.01 -13.96
C ASP A 18 14.48 -10.13 -13.05
N ARG A 19 13.25 -10.58 -12.77
CA ARG A 19 12.26 -9.82 -12.02
C ARG A 19 12.75 -9.41 -10.64
N GLU A 20 13.41 -10.33 -9.94
CA GLU A 20 13.95 -10.10 -8.61
C GLU A 20 15.07 -9.04 -8.67
N GLN A 21 15.99 -9.21 -9.63
CA GLN A 21 17.09 -8.27 -9.85
C GLN A 21 16.58 -6.87 -10.21
N PHE A 22 15.53 -6.77 -11.05
CA PHE A 22 14.96 -5.47 -11.41
C PHE A 22 14.34 -4.76 -10.20
N LEU A 23 13.62 -5.49 -9.35
CA LEU A 23 13.07 -4.93 -8.11
C LEU A 23 14.20 -4.51 -7.14
N SER A 24 15.25 -5.32 -7.02
CA SER A 24 16.44 -4.96 -6.22
C SER A 24 17.08 -3.65 -6.70
N LEU A 25 17.23 -3.47 -8.02
CA LEU A 25 17.77 -2.22 -8.59
C LEU A 25 16.90 -1.01 -8.27
N LEU A 26 15.57 -1.16 -8.28
CA LEU A 26 14.66 -0.09 -7.88
C LEU A 26 14.80 0.25 -6.39
N VAL A 27 14.90 -0.76 -5.51
CA VAL A 27 15.14 -0.54 -4.08
C VAL A 27 16.46 0.19 -3.86
N ASP A 28 17.54 -0.26 -4.51
CA ASP A 28 18.84 0.40 -4.45
C ASP A 28 18.79 1.85 -4.96
N GLU A 29 18.07 2.11 -6.05
CA GLU A 29 17.89 3.46 -6.59
C GLU A 29 17.16 4.36 -5.59
N TYR A 30 16.09 3.86 -4.93
CA TYR A 30 15.38 4.64 -3.92
C TYR A 30 16.29 5.02 -2.74
N LEU A 31 17.07 4.06 -2.23
CA LEU A 31 17.90 4.24 -1.05
C LEU A 31 19.09 5.17 -1.29
N ASN A 32 19.64 5.17 -2.51
CA ASN A 32 20.85 5.92 -2.84
C ASN A 32 20.58 7.25 -3.56
N SER A 33 19.36 7.47 -4.05
CA SER A 33 19.02 8.70 -4.75
C SER A 33 18.66 9.83 -3.79
N THR A 34 19.17 11.03 -4.08
CA THR A 34 18.73 12.29 -3.46
C THR A 34 17.74 13.06 -4.33
N SER A 35 17.48 12.58 -5.55
CA SER A 35 16.56 13.23 -6.49
C SER A 35 15.12 12.86 -6.15
N TYR A 36 14.30 13.88 -5.92
CA TYR A 36 12.86 13.73 -5.70
C TYR A 36 12.17 13.01 -6.87
N ASP A 37 12.48 13.40 -8.11
CA ASP A 37 11.85 12.82 -9.30
C ASP A 37 12.19 11.34 -9.45
N ALA A 38 13.46 10.98 -9.18
CA ALA A 38 13.89 9.59 -9.21
C ALA A 38 13.16 8.77 -8.13
N LYS A 39 13.13 9.25 -6.89
CA LYS A 39 12.38 8.59 -5.79
C LYS A 39 10.90 8.41 -6.14
N SER A 40 10.27 9.47 -6.66
CA SER A 40 8.86 9.44 -7.06
C SER A 40 8.60 8.41 -8.16
N GLN A 41 9.46 8.35 -9.17
CA GLN A 41 9.36 7.39 -10.26
C GLN A 41 9.59 5.95 -9.79
N VAL A 42 10.55 5.73 -8.91
CA VAL A 42 10.81 4.43 -8.30
C VAL A 42 9.60 3.95 -7.50
N LEU A 43 9.04 4.78 -6.62
CA LEU A 43 7.86 4.41 -5.84
C LEU A 43 6.66 4.08 -6.74
N ALA A 44 6.44 4.87 -7.81
CA ALA A 44 5.39 4.59 -8.78
C ALA A 44 5.58 3.24 -9.47
N ASN A 45 6.83 2.91 -9.85
CA ASN A 45 7.16 1.60 -10.42
C ASN A 45 6.89 0.49 -9.41
N LEU A 46 7.43 0.58 -8.19
CA LEU A 46 7.23 -0.43 -7.16
C LEU A 46 5.74 -0.67 -6.87
N ALA A 47 4.93 0.39 -6.79
CA ALA A 47 3.48 0.30 -6.57
C ALA A 47 2.76 -0.42 -7.73
N ASN A 48 3.22 -0.23 -8.97
CA ASN A 48 2.70 -0.97 -10.13
C ASN A 48 3.07 -2.46 -10.08
N PHE A 49 4.27 -2.82 -9.61
CA PHE A 49 4.64 -4.23 -9.42
C PHE A 49 3.83 -4.90 -8.31
N ALA A 50 3.52 -4.16 -7.25
CA ALA A 50 2.69 -4.59 -6.14
C ALA A 50 1.24 -4.92 -6.53
N TYR A 51 0.78 -4.53 -7.72
CA TYR A 51 -0.57 -4.86 -8.20
C TYR A 51 -0.73 -6.35 -8.58
N ASP A 52 0.36 -7.05 -8.94
CA ASP A 52 0.29 -8.42 -9.45
C ASP A 52 0.84 -9.44 -8.42
N PRO A 53 0.03 -10.38 -7.90
CA PRO A 53 0.43 -11.34 -6.88
C PRO A 53 1.63 -12.21 -7.24
N ILE A 54 1.91 -12.40 -8.53
CA ILE A 54 3.10 -13.12 -8.99
C ILE A 54 4.41 -12.47 -8.50
N ASN A 55 4.37 -11.18 -8.16
CA ASN A 55 5.52 -10.43 -7.70
C ASN A 55 5.71 -10.47 -6.17
N TYR A 56 4.74 -10.97 -5.40
CA TYR A 56 4.74 -10.79 -3.93
C TYR A 56 5.89 -11.50 -3.24
N GLY A 57 6.32 -12.66 -3.74
CA GLY A 57 7.54 -13.32 -3.27
C GLY A 57 8.76 -12.41 -3.40
N TYR A 58 9.07 -12.01 -4.64
CA TYR A 58 10.20 -11.14 -4.93
C TYR A 58 10.15 -9.81 -4.16
N ILE A 59 8.97 -9.20 -4.02
CA ILE A 59 8.76 -7.95 -3.27
C ILE A 59 9.16 -8.10 -1.80
N ARG A 60 8.84 -9.24 -1.16
CA ARG A 60 9.27 -9.53 0.21
C ARG A 60 10.77 -9.79 0.26
N ASP A 61 11.29 -10.58 -0.67
CA ASP A 61 12.70 -10.99 -0.67
C ASP A 61 13.67 -9.81 -0.82
N VAL A 62 13.29 -8.78 -1.58
CA VAL A 62 14.15 -7.62 -1.88
C VAL A 62 13.81 -6.35 -1.07
N GLY A 63 12.92 -6.42 -0.07
CA GLY A 63 12.67 -5.31 0.86
C GLY A 63 11.83 -4.16 0.31
N VAL A 64 10.99 -4.39 -0.71
CA VAL A 64 10.11 -3.34 -1.28
C VAL A 64 9.08 -2.84 -0.25
N LEU A 65 8.58 -3.73 0.62
CA LEU A 65 7.69 -3.36 1.72
C LEU A 65 8.36 -2.34 2.66
N ASP A 66 9.63 -2.54 2.98
CA ASP A 66 10.38 -1.65 3.87
C ASP A 66 10.55 -0.26 3.26
N VAL A 67 10.72 -0.16 1.94
CA VAL A 67 10.75 1.12 1.23
C VAL A 67 9.43 1.88 1.43
N PHE A 68 8.29 1.23 1.23
CA PHE A 68 6.99 1.90 1.42
C PHE A 68 6.74 2.29 2.87
N LEU A 69 7.05 1.41 3.83
CA LEU A 69 6.92 1.70 5.24
C LEU A 69 7.86 2.83 5.67
N HIS A 70 9.08 2.89 5.14
CA HIS A 70 9.99 3.99 5.37
C HIS A 70 9.39 5.31 4.89
N VAL A 71 8.91 5.37 3.63
CA VAL A 71 8.27 6.57 3.06
C VAL A 71 7.12 7.06 3.94
N ILE A 72 6.24 6.16 4.38
CA ILE A 72 5.09 6.49 5.23
C ILE A 72 5.54 7.11 6.57
N ASN A 73 6.66 6.66 7.12
CA ASN A 73 7.17 7.13 8.40
C ASN A 73 8.00 8.42 8.32
N THR A 74 8.65 8.70 7.18
CA THR A 74 9.67 9.76 7.09
C THR A 74 9.28 10.90 6.16
N GLU A 75 8.45 10.65 5.15
CA GLU A 75 8.09 11.65 4.14
C GLU A 75 6.78 12.38 4.48
N ASN A 76 6.68 13.63 4.04
CA ASN A 76 5.44 14.42 4.13
C ASN A 76 4.90 14.86 2.77
N ASP A 77 5.63 14.57 1.69
CA ASP A 77 5.22 14.91 0.34
C ASP A 77 4.04 14.03 -0.11
N GLU A 78 2.97 14.68 -0.58
CA GLU A 78 1.72 14.02 -0.96
C GLU A 78 1.91 13.00 -2.09
N LYS A 79 2.83 13.24 -3.03
CA LYS A 79 3.05 12.35 -4.17
C LYS A 79 3.82 11.10 -3.73
N LEU A 80 4.86 11.25 -2.92
CA LEU A 80 5.60 10.11 -2.37
C LEU A 80 4.71 9.25 -1.47
N LEU A 81 3.95 9.88 -0.57
CA LEU A 81 2.99 9.21 0.29
C LEU A 81 1.90 8.49 -0.53
N HIS A 82 1.38 9.12 -1.58
CA HIS A 82 0.40 8.50 -2.48
C HIS A 82 0.92 7.19 -3.08
N PHE A 83 2.12 7.19 -3.65
CA PHE A 83 2.68 5.97 -4.23
C PHE A 83 2.99 4.90 -3.19
N ALA A 84 3.53 5.28 -2.03
CA ALA A 84 3.77 4.32 -0.95
C ALA A 84 2.47 3.69 -0.43
N CYS A 85 1.42 4.50 -0.23
CA CYS A 85 0.11 4.01 0.19
C CYS A 85 -0.54 3.12 -0.86
N SER A 86 -0.39 3.45 -2.15
CA SER A 86 -0.86 2.60 -3.25
C SER A 86 -0.17 1.24 -3.24
N GLY A 87 1.16 1.23 -3.03
CA GLY A 87 1.94 0.00 -2.87
C GLY A 87 1.48 -0.85 -1.67
N ILE A 88 1.34 -0.25 -0.49
CA ILE A 88 0.83 -0.93 0.71
C ILE A 88 -0.56 -1.50 0.45
N CYS A 89 -1.49 -0.69 -0.05
CA CYS A 89 -2.86 -1.11 -0.34
C CYS A 89 -2.91 -2.32 -1.30
N ASN A 90 -2.13 -2.28 -2.38
CA ASN A 90 -2.05 -3.40 -3.32
C ASN A 90 -1.52 -4.68 -2.67
N LEU A 91 -0.51 -4.56 -1.79
CA LEU A 91 0.10 -5.70 -1.11
C LEU A 91 -0.77 -6.28 0.01
N SER A 92 -1.64 -5.48 0.63
CA SER A 92 -2.47 -5.90 1.76
C SER A 92 -3.54 -6.93 1.42
N CYS A 93 -3.79 -7.24 0.15
CA CYS A 93 -4.67 -8.36 -0.20
C CYS A 93 -4.06 -9.74 0.08
N ASP A 94 -2.75 -9.83 0.35
CA ASP A 94 -2.07 -11.05 0.82
C ASP A 94 -1.86 -11.02 2.34
N PRO A 95 -2.41 -11.98 3.10
CA PRO A 95 -2.27 -12.06 4.56
C PRO A 95 -0.81 -12.06 5.04
N LEU A 96 0.13 -12.60 4.26
CA LEU A 96 1.56 -12.57 4.63
C LEU A 96 2.10 -11.14 4.69
N ASN A 97 1.65 -10.27 3.78
CA ASN A 97 2.07 -8.87 3.76
C ASN A 97 1.38 -8.07 4.88
N VAL A 98 0.09 -8.34 5.16
CA VAL A 98 -0.63 -7.75 6.30
C VAL A 98 0.09 -8.06 7.62
N LYS A 99 0.46 -9.32 7.81
CA LYS A 99 1.23 -9.75 8.98
C LYS A 99 2.59 -9.05 9.06
N TYR A 100 3.31 -8.97 7.93
CA TYR A 100 4.60 -8.27 7.86
C TYR A 100 4.49 -6.79 8.28
N ILE A 101 3.47 -6.08 7.79
CA ILE A 101 3.22 -4.67 8.14
C ILE A 101 2.98 -4.51 9.64
N GLN A 102 2.12 -5.37 10.21
CA GLN A 102 1.81 -5.36 11.64
C GLN A 102 3.06 -5.60 12.51
N GLU A 103 3.94 -6.52 12.11
CA GLU A 103 5.13 -6.88 12.89
C GLU A 103 6.26 -5.84 12.80
N ASN A 104 6.42 -5.16 11.66
CA ASN A 104 7.58 -4.27 11.43
C ASN A 104 7.31 -2.77 11.61
N CYS A 105 6.08 -2.31 11.36
CA CYS A 105 5.72 -0.89 11.45
C CYS A 105 4.53 -0.64 12.38
N GLY A 106 3.65 -1.64 12.52
CA GLY A 106 2.33 -1.45 13.12
C GLY A 106 1.43 -0.55 12.26
N TRP A 107 0.15 -0.47 12.62
CA TRP A 107 -0.83 0.23 11.79
C TRP A 107 -0.93 1.73 12.04
N LYS A 108 -0.42 2.22 13.17
CA LYS A 108 -0.61 3.62 13.57
C LYS A 108 -0.11 4.64 12.53
N PRO A 109 1.11 4.52 11.96
CA PRO A 109 1.56 5.48 10.93
C PRO A 109 0.70 5.47 9.67
N ILE A 110 0.21 4.29 9.28
CA ILE A 110 -0.66 4.09 8.11
C ILE A 110 -2.02 4.74 8.35
N ILE A 111 -2.63 4.51 9.53
CA ILE A 111 -3.94 5.04 9.90
C ILE A 111 -3.91 6.58 10.02
N GLN A 112 -2.81 7.15 10.52
CA GLN A 112 -2.68 8.60 10.64
C GLN A 112 -2.81 9.33 9.28
N LEU A 113 -2.57 8.64 8.17
CA LEU A 113 -2.75 9.19 6.82
C LEU A 113 -4.22 9.39 6.42
N LEU A 114 -5.20 8.91 7.21
CA LEU A 114 -6.61 9.32 7.11
C LEU A 114 -6.80 10.84 7.32
N ASN A 115 -5.82 11.53 7.89
CA ASN A 115 -5.87 12.98 8.08
C ASN A 115 -5.37 13.80 6.88
N ARG A 116 -4.92 13.15 5.80
CA ARG A 116 -4.50 13.84 4.58
C ARG A 116 -5.72 14.34 3.80
N ASN A 117 -5.55 15.45 3.09
CA ASN A 117 -6.61 16.01 2.22
C ASN A 117 -6.70 15.27 0.86
N ASN A 118 -5.71 14.47 0.54
CA ASN A 118 -5.66 13.69 -0.70
C ASN A 118 -6.59 12.47 -0.61
N THR A 119 -7.68 12.50 -1.37
CA THR A 119 -8.70 11.45 -1.35
C THR A 119 -8.20 10.10 -1.87
N ASP A 120 -7.16 10.08 -2.71
CA ASP A 120 -6.54 8.83 -3.15
C ASP A 120 -5.74 8.17 -2.03
N ILE A 121 -5.03 8.95 -1.22
CA ILE A 121 -4.37 8.43 -0.01
C ILE A 121 -5.44 7.85 0.92
N VAL A 122 -6.46 8.64 1.26
CA VAL A 122 -7.54 8.20 2.16
C VAL A 122 -8.19 6.91 1.66
N ALA A 123 -8.51 6.82 0.36
CA ALA A 123 -9.08 5.63 -0.25
C ALA A 123 -8.16 4.41 -0.14
N ASN A 124 -6.84 4.58 -0.37
CA ASN A 124 -5.86 3.51 -0.21
C ASN A 124 -5.79 3.03 1.25
N ILE A 125 -5.84 3.94 2.23
CA ILE A 125 -5.81 3.57 3.65
C ILE A 125 -7.08 2.82 4.06
N ILE A 126 -8.27 3.30 3.68
CA ILE A 126 -9.53 2.60 4.01
C ILE A 126 -9.53 1.21 3.36
N THR A 127 -9.08 1.09 2.12
CA THR A 127 -8.98 -0.21 1.42
C THR A 127 -7.96 -1.14 2.10
N THR A 128 -6.82 -0.60 2.55
CA THR A 128 -5.84 -1.35 3.34
C THR A 128 -6.47 -1.89 4.62
N LEU A 129 -7.26 -1.08 5.33
CA LEU A 129 -7.99 -1.51 6.52
C LEU A 129 -9.06 -2.56 6.21
N ILE A 130 -9.74 -2.48 5.07
CA ILE A 130 -10.70 -3.51 4.63
C ILE A 130 -10.01 -4.89 4.54
N TYR A 131 -8.77 -4.95 4.06
CA TYR A 131 -8.03 -6.21 3.99
C TYR A 131 -7.41 -6.64 5.32
N ALA A 132 -6.97 -5.69 6.14
CA ALA A 132 -6.21 -5.96 7.35
C ALA A 132 -7.05 -6.14 8.63
N TYR A 133 -8.30 -5.69 8.63
CA TYR A 133 -9.11 -5.65 9.84
C TYR A 133 -9.60 -7.05 10.26
N GLU A 134 -9.19 -7.49 11.45
CA GLU A 134 -9.60 -8.78 12.03
C GLU A 134 -10.54 -8.59 13.23
N LYS A 135 -11.66 -9.31 13.22
CA LYS A 135 -12.57 -9.48 14.37
C LYS A 135 -12.14 -10.68 15.22
N PRO A 136 -12.48 -10.72 16.53
CA PRO A 136 -13.15 -9.69 17.33
C PRO A 136 -12.17 -8.71 18.00
N GLU A 137 -10.87 -8.87 17.79
CA GLU A 137 -9.89 -8.11 18.56
C GLU A 137 -9.82 -6.64 18.16
N GLY A 138 -10.13 -6.24 16.92
CA GLY A 138 -10.43 -4.85 16.55
C GLY A 138 -9.39 -3.77 16.93
N LYS A 139 -8.19 -4.15 17.38
CA LYS A 139 -7.17 -3.28 18.00
C LYS A 139 -6.42 -2.40 17.01
N ILE A 140 -6.70 -2.53 15.71
CA ILE A 140 -6.03 -1.74 14.67
C ILE A 140 -6.44 -0.27 14.77
N LEU A 141 -7.71 0.03 15.03
CA LEU A 141 -8.24 1.40 15.05
C LEU A 141 -8.52 1.89 16.47
N ASP A 142 -8.11 3.13 16.74
CA ASP A 142 -8.61 3.89 17.88
C ASP A 142 -9.96 4.56 17.57
N ALA A 143 -10.60 5.09 18.61
CA ALA A 143 -11.92 5.72 18.50
C ALA A 143 -11.90 6.96 17.58
N GLU A 144 -10.80 7.72 17.57
CA GLU A 144 -10.65 8.91 16.73
C GLU A 144 -10.63 8.52 15.24
N SER A 145 -9.84 7.51 14.89
CA SER A 145 -9.74 7.00 13.52
C SER A 145 -11.06 6.40 13.04
N LEU A 146 -11.80 5.71 13.93
CA LEU A 146 -13.12 5.20 13.61
C LEU A 146 -14.13 6.32 13.32
N LEU A 147 -14.13 7.38 14.15
CA LEU A 147 -14.97 8.57 13.90
C LEU A 147 -14.62 9.23 12.57
N LYS A 148 -13.32 9.32 12.25
CA LYS A 148 -12.86 9.85 10.96
C LYS A 148 -13.40 9.05 9.78
N ILE A 149 -13.37 7.72 9.87
CA ILE A 149 -13.94 6.85 8.82
C ILE A 149 -15.47 7.06 8.72
N LYS A 150 -16.17 7.22 9.85
CA LYS A 150 -17.61 7.55 9.85
C LYS A 150 -17.92 8.88 9.18
N ASP A 151 -17.09 9.90 9.39
CA ASP A 151 -17.26 11.19 8.70
C ASP A 151 -17.05 11.06 7.19
N PHE A 152 -16.19 10.15 6.74
CA PHE A 152 -15.96 9.91 5.32
C PHE A 152 -17.16 9.34 4.55
N GLU A 153 -18.16 8.74 5.21
CA GLU A 153 -19.43 8.36 4.55
C GLU A 153 -20.14 9.57 3.91
N LYS A 154 -19.85 10.78 4.38
CA LYS A 154 -20.40 12.05 3.87
C LYS A 154 -19.47 12.77 2.90
N SER A 155 -18.35 12.16 2.52
CA SER A 155 -17.38 12.75 1.60
C SER A 155 -18.03 13.08 0.24
N GLU A 156 -17.62 14.19 -0.37
CA GLU A 156 -17.99 14.52 -1.75
C GLU A 156 -17.33 13.56 -2.77
N ASP A 157 -16.19 12.97 -2.40
CA ASP A 157 -15.56 11.90 -3.18
C ASP A 157 -16.31 10.59 -2.96
N LYS A 158 -17.08 10.19 -3.97
CA LYS A 158 -17.91 8.97 -3.95
C LYS A 158 -17.11 7.70 -3.68
N LYS A 159 -15.84 7.63 -4.12
CA LYS A 159 -15.00 6.45 -3.87
C LYS A 159 -14.68 6.36 -2.39
N VAL A 160 -14.26 7.46 -1.78
CA VAL A 160 -14.00 7.50 -0.33
C VAL A 160 -15.27 7.21 0.48
N ALA A 161 -16.41 7.82 0.12
CA ALA A 161 -17.68 7.58 0.80
C ALA A 161 -18.12 6.11 0.75
N ASN A 162 -18.03 5.48 -0.42
CA ASN A 162 -18.38 4.07 -0.59
C ASN A 162 -17.43 3.14 0.19
N LEU A 163 -16.12 3.41 0.16
CA LEU A 163 -15.15 2.61 0.90
C LEU A 163 -15.36 2.71 2.42
N ALA A 164 -15.67 3.91 2.93
CA ALA A 164 -16.01 4.11 4.33
C ALA A 164 -17.25 3.32 4.73
N ALA A 165 -18.32 3.38 3.92
CA ALA A 165 -19.54 2.62 4.17
C ALA A 165 -19.29 1.10 4.19
N ILE A 166 -18.53 0.58 3.21
CA ILE A 166 -18.13 -0.84 3.16
C ILE A 166 -17.35 -1.23 4.42
N PHE A 167 -16.37 -0.41 4.82
CA PHE A 167 -15.58 -0.69 6.01
C PHE A 167 -16.43 -0.74 7.29
N LEU A 168 -17.37 0.19 7.46
CA LEU A 168 -18.22 0.27 8.65
C LEU A 168 -19.23 -0.87 8.71
N GLN A 169 -19.89 -1.15 7.58
CA GLN A 169 -21.00 -2.10 7.48
C GLN A 169 -20.51 -3.55 7.42
N ASP A 170 -19.63 -3.83 6.46
CA ASP A 170 -19.31 -5.20 6.08
C ASP A 170 -18.07 -5.71 6.81
N VAL A 171 -17.11 -4.82 7.06
CA VAL A 171 -15.81 -5.21 7.64
C VAL A 171 -15.82 -5.09 9.16
N SER A 172 -16.09 -3.92 9.72
CA SER A 172 -16.04 -3.70 11.17
C SER A 172 -17.35 -4.07 11.87
N GLY A 173 -18.50 -3.99 11.19
CA GLY A 173 -19.82 -4.19 11.78
C GLY A 173 -20.18 -3.13 12.81
N LEU A 174 -19.62 -1.92 12.66
CA LEU A 174 -19.74 -0.78 13.56
C LEU A 174 -20.55 0.32 12.85
N ASN A 175 -21.85 0.08 12.65
CA ASN A 175 -22.77 1.08 12.11
C ASN A 175 -23.45 1.88 13.23
#